data_AF-A0AAV2WFU9-F1
#
_entry.id   AF-A0AAV2WFU9-F1
#
_cell.length_a   1.000
_cell.length_b   1.000
_cell.length_c   1.000
_cell.angle_alpha   90.00
_cell.angle_beta   90.00
_cell.angle_gamma   90.00
#
_symmetry.space_group_name_H-M   'P 1'
#
loop_
_entity.id
_entity.type
_entity.pdbx_description
1 polymer ?
#
loop_
_entity_poly.entity_id
_entity_poly.type
_entity_poly.pdbx_seq_one_letter_code
_entity_poly.pdbx_strand_id
1 'polypeptide(L)'
;MPATGEPATQQPRTEEARTETATPSSTVSESPGTGAPATSAPEKSATEKPAEATETTPAETTPAETTAETEQVEPMARVIETVKPAVLEAPADDLVLASKAAPVEVKPEPAKVEDLAALSSLVGLADERDRLAQERRELREDQRELREDQRQLRADQRELRADQRDWDNRVRQWSPDWVQYDEFYRPMIVNPYRDPVRIVYEYQNQPRVVTIPPLQRMVMYVADLAAYSFTAVVLNTVNTVVSTAVGVAVGSFFGGGFIPTIANIGAIAPPPPPPLFRYDNVPVQVRYSDAVYEPFRVQRIVDIGDDTRYGERRVLLDGATPAWGVWKQSAGGERMFEVHRTQQYPGLDEPREGPLPGDYRLRLAAEEAPATGSNQTLLITAAVACAVLSLGAVGGAALLGRRRRV
;
A
#
# COMPACT_ATOMS: atom_id res chain seq x y z
N MET A 1 61.13 -26.80 29.83
CA MET A 1 62.34 -26.65 30.65
C MET A 1 62.63 -25.15 30.78
N PRO A 2 63.02 -24.65 31.97
CA PRO A 2 61.99 -23.98 32.80
C PRO A 2 62.36 -22.57 33.34
N ALA A 3 61.40 -21.99 34.06
CA ALA A 3 61.50 -20.92 35.08
C ALA A 3 61.89 -19.50 34.60
N THR A 4 61.03 -18.47 34.70
CA THR A 4 60.45 -17.77 35.90
C THR A 4 61.36 -16.63 36.41
N GLY A 5 60.84 -15.39 36.42
CA GLY A 5 61.57 -14.23 36.94
C GLY A 5 60.92 -12.85 36.71
N GLU A 6 59.75 -12.61 37.30
CA GLU A 6 59.35 -11.26 37.77
C GLU A 6 59.89 -11.05 39.22
N PRO A 7 59.83 -9.85 39.87
CA PRO A 7 59.14 -8.61 39.49
C PRO A 7 59.98 -7.30 39.62
N ALA A 8 59.43 -6.15 39.20
CA ALA A 8 59.73 -4.85 39.83
C ALA A 8 58.62 -3.79 39.59
N THR A 9 57.99 -3.34 40.68
CA THR A 9 56.96 -2.31 40.74
C THR A 9 57.51 -0.88 40.55
N GLN A 10 56.81 -0.02 39.78
CA GLN A 10 56.65 1.41 40.10
C GLN A 10 55.57 2.11 39.25
N GLN A 11 54.44 2.43 39.88
CA GLN A 11 53.63 3.62 39.58
C GLN A 11 54.10 4.78 40.48
N PRO A 12 53.50 5.98 40.40
CA PRO A 12 53.38 6.85 39.23
C PRO A 12 54.15 8.16 39.49
N ARG A 13 54.37 9.01 38.48
CA ARG A 13 54.89 10.37 38.71
C ARG A 13 53.84 11.44 38.39
N THR A 14 53.28 11.97 39.47
CA THR A 14 52.55 13.24 39.51
C THR A 14 53.44 14.38 39.08
N GLU A 15 52.91 15.33 38.31
CA GLU A 15 53.41 16.72 38.33
C GLU A 15 52.21 17.67 38.33
N GLU A 16 51.95 18.28 39.49
CA GLU A 16 50.99 19.37 39.67
C GLU A 16 51.62 20.70 39.26
N ALA A 17 50.87 21.55 38.56
CA ALA A 17 50.79 23.01 38.74
C ALA A 17 50.07 23.66 37.55
N ARG A 18 49.29 24.76 37.70
CA ARG A 18 48.50 25.28 38.83
C ARG A 18 47.60 26.39 38.24
N THR A 19 46.37 26.52 38.74
CA THR A 19 45.54 27.76 38.78
C THR A 19 45.74 28.87 37.73
N GLU A 20 44.64 29.25 37.08
CA GLU A 20 44.08 30.57 37.39
C GLU A 20 42.54 30.54 37.47
N THR A 21 41.99 31.36 38.36
CA THR A 21 40.57 31.37 38.74
C THR A 21 40.01 32.77 38.55
N ALA A 22 38.84 32.89 37.93
CA ALA A 22 38.06 34.13 37.96
C ALA A 22 36.56 33.85 38.01
N THR A 23 35.90 34.37 39.03
CA THR A 23 34.45 34.32 39.30
C THR A 23 34.16 35.40 40.36
N PRO A 24 32.93 35.92 40.51
CA PRO A 24 31.99 36.40 39.50
C PRO A 24 31.93 37.95 39.53
N SER A 25 30.96 38.56 38.85
CA SER A 25 30.41 39.83 39.35
C SER A 25 28.91 39.92 39.10
N SER A 26 28.17 40.26 40.14
CA SER A 26 26.70 40.32 40.17
C SER A 26 26.24 41.77 40.14
N THR A 27 25.11 42.04 39.48
CA THR A 27 24.23 43.12 39.92
C THR A 27 22.78 42.68 39.83
N VAL A 28 22.11 42.68 40.97
CA VAL A 28 20.66 42.47 41.13
C VAL A 28 19.97 43.85 41.10
N SER A 29 18.74 43.92 40.56
CA SER A 29 17.74 44.90 41.00
C SER A 29 16.33 44.40 40.69
N GLU A 30 15.42 44.63 41.62
CA GLU A 30 14.06 44.04 41.65
C GLU A 30 12.99 44.94 41.01
N SER A 31 11.78 44.36 40.84
CA SER A 31 10.50 45.06 40.63
C SER A 31 10.13 45.95 41.85
N PRO A 32 9.12 46.87 41.82
CA PRO A 32 7.81 46.73 41.16
C PRO A 32 7.16 48.05 40.62
N GLY A 33 5.88 48.00 40.20
CA GLY A 33 4.95 49.14 40.43
C GLY A 33 4.09 49.66 39.26
N THR A 34 2.85 49.18 39.21
CA THR A 34 1.57 49.84 38.83
C THR A 34 1.58 51.33 38.43
N GLY A 35 0.96 51.68 37.29
CA GLY A 35 0.65 53.09 36.95
C GLY A 35 -0.11 53.35 35.63
N ALA A 36 -1.42 53.13 35.62
CA ALA A 36 -2.36 53.85 34.72
C ALA A 36 -2.99 55.00 35.55
N PRO A 37 -3.53 56.11 34.99
CA PRO A 37 -4.65 56.05 34.03
C PRO A 37 -4.77 57.22 33.00
N ALA A 38 -5.86 57.16 32.21
CA ALA A 38 -6.62 58.29 31.64
C ALA A 38 -5.93 59.16 30.56
N THR A 39 -6.58 59.79 29.57
CA THR A 39 -7.94 59.83 28.98
C THR A 39 -7.79 60.89 27.86
N SER A 40 -8.36 60.74 26.66
CA SER A 40 -9.48 61.56 26.18
C SER A 40 -9.99 61.11 24.79
N ALA A 41 -11.23 60.64 24.75
CA ALA A 41 -12.21 60.98 23.71
C ALA A 41 -13.08 62.14 24.28
N PRO A 42 -14.09 62.76 23.61
CA PRO A 42 -15.16 62.17 22.76
C PRO A 42 -15.42 63.01 21.46
N GLU A 43 -16.45 62.87 20.60
CA GLU A 43 -17.90 62.68 20.80
C GLU A 43 -18.65 62.02 19.61
N LYS A 44 -19.65 61.16 19.95
CA LYS A 44 -21.08 61.10 19.51
C LYS A 44 -21.41 61.07 17.99
N SER A 45 -22.42 60.36 17.45
CA SER A 45 -23.56 59.51 17.93
C SER A 45 -24.23 58.86 16.68
N ALA A 46 -25.17 57.88 16.70
CA ALA A 46 -25.73 56.96 17.71
C ALA A 46 -26.60 55.84 17.02
N THR A 47 -26.97 54.81 17.79
CA THR A 47 -28.30 54.13 17.97
C THR A 47 -29.39 54.28 16.86
N GLU A 48 -30.13 53.26 16.38
CA GLU A 48 -30.92 52.22 17.10
C GLU A 48 -31.33 50.98 16.21
N LYS A 49 -32.05 49.99 16.80
CA LYS A 49 -32.62 48.72 16.25
C LYS A 49 -34.12 48.64 16.74
N PRO A 50 -35.02 47.64 16.50
CA PRO A 50 -35.14 46.49 15.56
C PRO A 50 -36.55 46.35 14.87
N ALA A 51 -36.87 45.13 14.35
CA ALA A 51 -38.21 44.56 14.02
C ALA A 51 -38.88 44.96 12.66
N GLU A 52 -39.73 44.16 11.98
CA GLU A 52 -40.10 42.72 12.03
C GLU A 52 -40.96 42.29 10.78
N ALA A 53 -40.80 41.03 10.33
CA ALA A 53 -41.68 40.12 9.55
C ALA A 53 -42.57 40.51 8.32
N THR A 54 -42.67 39.52 7.39
CA THR A 54 -43.90 38.94 6.77
C THR A 54 -43.95 38.88 5.22
N GLU A 55 -44.35 37.70 4.74
CA GLU A 55 -44.55 37.20 3.36
C GLU A 55 -45.57 37.95 2.49
N THR A 56 -45.49 37.80 1.16
CA THR A 56 -46.59 37.20 0.32
C THR A 56 -46.21 37.02 -1.17
N THR A 57 -46.68 35.91 -1.77
CA THR A 57 -46.86 35.64 -3.23
C THR A 57 -48.40 35.68 -3.54
N PRO A 58 -48.99 35.46 -4.75
CA PRO A 58 -48.53 34.72 -5.97
C PRO A 58 -48.99 35.29 -7.36
N ALA A 59 -48.98 34.42 -8.39
CA ALA A 59 -49.68 34.49 -9.71
C ALA A 59 -49.07 35.41 -10.80
N GLU A 60 -49.14 35.16 -12.12
CA GLU A 60 -49.46 34.00 -13.01
C GLU A 60 -49.05 34.44 -14.45
N THR A 61 -48.53 33.64 -15.39
CA THR A 61 -49.26 32.99 -16.51
C THR A 61 -48.23 32.42 -17.52
N THR A 62 -48.52 31.32 -18.23
CA THR A 62 -47.73 30.77 -19.39
C THR A 62 -48.57 30.89 -20.68
N PRO A 63 -48.05 30.78 -21.93
CA PRO A 63 -47.87 29.45 -22.55
C PRO A 63 -46.82 29.31 -23.70
N ALA A 64 -46.65 28.05 -24.17
CA ALA A 64 -46.17 27.61 -25.50
C ALA A 64 -44.67 27.79 -25.87
N GLU A 65 -43.99 26.90 -26.63
CA GLU A 65 -44.35 25.57 -27.17
C GLU A 65 -43.08 24.73 -27.51
N THR A 66 -43.21 23.41 -27.46
CA THR A 66 -42.57 22.38 -28.32
C THR A 66 -41.12 22.57 -28.84
N THR A 67 -40.17 21.71 -28.42
CA THR A 67 -39.17 21.10 -29.34
C THR A 67 -38.65 19.75 -28.81
N ALA A 68 -38.69 18.73 -29.69
CA ALA A 68 -37.99 17.43 -29.71
C ALA A 68 -37.33 16.89 -28.42
N GLU A 69 -37.97 15.86 -27.87
CA GLU A 69 -37.35 14.83 -27.03
C GLU A 69 -36.32 14.06 -27.86
N THR A 70 -35.05 14.44 -27.75
CA THR A 70 -33.91 13.59 -28.14
C THR A 70 -33.30 13.08 -26.85
N GLU A 71 -33.62 11.84 -26.48
CA GLU A 71 -32.90 11.11 -25.44
C GLU A 71 -31.47 10.84 -25.92
N GLN A 72 -30.62 11.86 -25.81
CA GLN A 72 -29.19 11.67 -25.74
C GLN A 72 -28.94 10.96 -24.41
N VAL A 73 -28.84 9.64 -24.47
CA VAL A 73 -28.20 8.85 -23.41
C VAL A 73 -26.73 9.22 -23.44
N GLU A 74 -26.39 10.37 -22.85
CA GLU A 74 -25.03 10.63 -22.43
C GLU A 74 -24.63 9.45 -21.54
N PRO A 75 -23.48 8.80 -21.79
CA PRO A 75 -22.99 7.79 -20.89
C PRO A 75 -22.65 8.48 -19.57
N MET A 76 -23.58 8.46 -18.62
CA MET A 76 -23.34 8.95 -17.27
C MET A 76 -22.07 8.28 -16.77
N ALA A 77 -20.98 9.06 -16.67
CA ALA A 77 -19.71 8.58 -16.20
C ALA A 77 -19.93 8.05 -14.79
N ARG A 78 -19.99 6.72 -14.65
CA ARG A 78 -20.29 6.06 -13.37
C ARG A 78 -19.33 6.64 -12.33
N VAL A 79 -19.87 7.15 -11.22
CA VAL A 79 -19.05 7.76 -10.17
C VAL A 79 -18.15 6.68 -9.59
N ILE A 80 -16.88 6.70 -10.00
CA ILE A 80 -15.88 5.75 -9.57
C ILE A 80 -15.60 6.01 -8.08
N GLU A 81 -15.83 5.01 -7.24
CA GLU A 81 -15.69 5.08 -5.78
C GLU A 81 -14.21 5.28 -5.39
N THR A 82 -13.92 6.27 -4.53
CA THR A 82 -12.58 6.45 -3.95
C THR A 82 -12.38 5.47 -2.81
N VAL A 83 -11.58 4.43 -3.05
CA VAL A 83 -11.25 3.42 -2.04
C VAL A 83 -10.09 3.92 -1.21
N LYS A 84 -10.25 3.92 0.13
CA LYS A 84 -9.15 4.18 1.06
C LYS A 84 -8.58 2.85 1.55
N PRO A 85 -7.25 2.65 1.51
CA PRO A 85 -6.62 1.47 2.08
C PRO A 85 -6.73 1.46 3.61
N ALA A 86 -6.79 0.27 4.19
CA ALA A 86 -6.60 0.05 5.61
C ALA A 86 -5.14 0.35 5.99
N VAL A 87 -4.93 1.19 7.00
CA VAL A 87 -3.60 1.58 7.51
C VAL A 87 -3.40 0.95 8.89
N LEU A 88 -2.15 0.68 9.29
CA LEU A 88 -1.85 0.32 10.67
C LEU A 88 -2.12 1.49 11.62
N GLU A 89 -2.71 1.17 12.78
CA GLU A 89 -2.99 2.11 13.85
C GLU A 89 -2.05 1.88 15.05
N ALA A 90 -1.72 2.96 15.76
CA ALA A 90 -0.90 2.93 16.97
C ALA A 90 -1.31 4.09 17.90
N PRO A 91 -1.07 4.01 19.22
CA PRO A 91 -1.41 5.08 20.15
C PRO A 91 -0.70 6.39 19.82
N ALA A 92 -1.43 7.51 19.81
CA ALA A 92 -0.89 8.82 19.44
C ALA A 92 0.28 9.25 20.33
N ASP A 93 0.18 9.03 21.65
CA ASP A 93 1.25 9.36 22.61
C ASP A 93 2.54 8.57 22.34
N ASP A 94 2.41 7.29 21.98
CA ASP A 94 3.55 6.42 21.67
C ASP A 94 4.21 6.81 20.34
N LEU A 95 3.42 7.26 19.35
CA LEU A 95 3.96 7.86 18.13
C LEU A 95 4.72 9.17 18.41
N VAL A 96 4.21 10.04 19.28
CA VAL A 96 4.91 11.27 19.69
C VAL A 96 6.19 10.95 20.46
N LEU A 97 6.22 9.88 21.26
CA LEU A 97 7.41 9.42 21.97
C LEU A 97 8.46 8.85 20.98
N ALA A 98 8.05 7.94 20.10
CA ALA A 98 8.93 7.27 19.14
C ALA A 98 9.51 8.23 18.09
N SER A 99 8.72 9.17 17.60
CA SER A 99 9.19 10.20 16.65
C SER A 99 10.21 11.18 17.26
N LYS A 100 10.24 11.31 18.60
CA LYS A 100 11.22 12.14 19.33
C LYS A 100 12.44 11.36 19.81
N ALA A 101 12.43 10.03 19.72
CA ALA A 101 13.57 9.20 20.14
C ALA A 101 14.84 9.54 19.35
N ALA A 102 16.00 9.28 19.95
CA ALA A 102 17.26 9.32 19.21
C ALA A 102 17.23 8.25 18.11
N PRO A 103 17.59 8.58 16.86
CA PRO A 103 17.59 7.60 15.78
C PRO A 103 18.66 6.54 16.01
N VAL A 104 18.27 5.28 15.87
CA VAL A 104 19.20 4.14 15.81
C VAL A 104 19.88 4.14 14.45
N GLU A 105 21.22 4.12 14.45
CA GLU A 105 22.05 4.10 13.26
C GLU A 105 22.79 2.76 13.16
N VAL A 106 22.22 1.83 12.38
CA VAL A 106 22.84 0.54 12.05
C VAL A 106 22.77 0.34 10.54
N LYS A 107 23.91 0.13 9.90
CA LYS A 107 23.97 -0.24 8.47
C LYS A 107 23.75 -1.77 8.35
N PRO A 108 22.59 -2.24 7.83
CA PRO A 108 22.36 -3.68 7.69
C PRO A 108 23.24 -4.29 6.61
N GLU A 109 23.78 -5.46 6.91
CA GLU A 109 24.28 -6.41 5.91
C GLU A 109 23.11 -6.99 5.09
N PRO A 110 23.38 -7.63 3.93
CA PRO A 110 22.38 -8.43 3.23
C PRO A 110 21.77 -9.49 4.17
N ALA A 111 20.46 -9.68 4.08
CA ALA A 111 19.74 -10.61 4.95
C ALA A 111 20.15 -12.07 4.68
N LYS A 112 20.26 -12.86 5.75
CA LYS A 112 20.49 -14.30 5.64
C LYS A 112 19.24 -15.01 5.15
N VAL A 113 19.41 -16.12 4.44
CA VAL A 113 18.29 -16.89 3.88
C VAL A 113 17.40 -17.45 5.00
N GLU A 114 18.00 -17.83 6.12
CA GLU A 114 17.29 -18.34 7.31
C GLU A 114 16.42 -17.25 7.96
N ASP A 115 16.92 -16.00 8.04
CA ASP A 115 16.19 -14.86 8.59
C ASP A 115 14.96 -14.51 7.74
N LEU A 116 15.09 -14.61 6.42
CA LEU A 116 14.00 -14.39 5.46
C LEU A 116 13.00 -15.53 5.50
N ALA A 117 13.45 -16.79 5.57
CA ALA A 117 12.58 -17.95 5.68
C ALA A 117 11.75 -17.92 6.98
N ALA A 118 12.36 -17.53 8.11
CA ALA A 118 11.68 -17.34 9.38
C ALA A 118 10.62 -16.24 9.32
N LEU A 119 10.92 -15.11 8.65
CA LEU A 119 9.95 -14.03 8.43
C LEU A 119 8.81 -14.45 7.49
N SER A 120 9.10 -15.12 6.38
CA SER A 120 8.08 -15.64 5.46
C SER A 120 7.16 -16.64 6.15
N SER A 121 7.68 -17.55 6.97
CA SER A 121 6.86 -18.48 7.76
C SER A 121 5.99 -17.72 8.78
N LEU A 122 6.55 -16.75 9.49
CA LEU A 122 5.85 -15.94 10.50
C LEU A 122 4.76 -15.02 9.89
N VAL A 123 4.82 -14.76 8.58
CA VAL A 123 3.82 -14.00 7.79
C VAL A 123 2.85 -14.92 7.03
N GLY A 124 3.04 -16.24 7.05
CA GLY A 124 2.20 -17.23 6.34
C GLY A 124 2.52 -17.40 4.85
N LEU A 125 3.57 -16.76 4.34
CA LEU A 125 4.00 -16.82 2.93
C LEU A 125 4.46 -18.21 2.49
N ALA A 126 4.97 -19.03 3.42
CA ALA A 126 5.34 -20.41 3.12
C ALA A 126 4.09 -21.24 2.82
N ASP A 127 3.09 -21.15 3.70
CA ASP A 127 1.81 -21.85 3.57
C ASP A 127 1.03 -21.35 2.34
N GLU A 128 1.10 -20.05 2.00
CA GLU A 128 0.49 -19.48 0.78
C GLU A 128 1.09 -20.10 -0.49
N ARG A 129 2.42 -20.27 -0.55
CA ARG A 129 3.09 -20.88 -1.72
C ARG A 129 2.72 -22.35 -1.88
N ASP A 130 2.62 -23.08 -0.78
CA ASP A 130 2.21 -24.49 -0.80
C ASP A 130 0.71 -24.63 -1.13
N ARG A 131 -0.16 -23.76 -0.60
CA ARG A 131 -1.59 -23.68 -0.97
C ARG A 131 -1.77 -23.40 -2.47
N LEU A 132 -1.10 -22.40 -3.02
CA LEU A 132 -1.14 -22.11 -4.47
C LEU A 132 -0.57 -23.24 -5.33
N ALA A 133 0.37 -24.03 -4.79
CA ALA A 133 0.91 -25.21 -5.48
C ALA A 133 -0.05 -26.42 -5.41
N GLN A 134 -0.86 -26.53 -4.36
CA GLN A 134 -1.94 -27.51 -4.20
C GLN A 134 -3.15 -27.13 -5.08
N GLU A 135 -3.63 -25.90 -5.01
CA GLU A 135 -4.72 -25.35 -5.83
C GLU A 135 -4.41 -25.50 -7.33
N ARG A 136 -3.16 -25.29 -7.77
CA ARG A 136 -2.73 -25.55 -9.17
C ARG A 136 -2.62 -27.04 -9.56
N ARG A 137 -2.74 -27.97 -8.62
CA ARG A 137 -2.89 -29.41 -8.88
C ARG A 137 -4.37 -29.77 -8.89
N GLU A 138 -5.09 -29.34 -7.86
CA GLU A 138 -6.55 -29.47 -7.72
C GLU A 138 -7.27 -28.92 -8.95
N LEU A 139 -7.02 -27.68 -9.40
CA LEU A 139 -7.60 -27.12 -10.64
C LEU A 139 -7.29 -27.93 -11.92
N ARG A 140 -6.23 -28.76 -11.94
CA ARG A 140 -5.92 -29.67 -13.06
C ARG A 140 -6.59 -31.04 -12.93
N GLU A 141 -6.99 -31.39 -11.73
CA GLU A 141 -7.71 -32.61 -11.35
C GLU A 141 -9.23 -32.35 -11.44
N ASP A 142 -9.72 -31.19 -10.97
CA ASP A 142 -11.06 -30.65 -11.17
C ASP A 142 -11.43 -30.53 -12.65
N GLN A 143 -10.52 -30.07 -13.52
CA GLN A 143 -10.75 -30.08 -14.98
C GLN A 143 -11.01 -31.48 -15.56
N ARG A 144 -10.71 -32.54 -14.81
CA ARG A 144 -11.04 -33.94 -15.15
C ARG A 144 -12.28 -34.44 -14.41
N GLU A 145 -12.51 -34.00 -13.18
CA GLU A 145 -13.62 -34.44 -12.31
C GLU A 145 -14.92 -33.63 -12.44
N LEU A 146 -14.90 -32.47 -13.13
CA LEU A 146 -16.07 -31.63 -13.50
C LEU A 146 -17.16 -32.33 -14.36
N ARG A 147 -17.09 -33.66 -14.50
CA ARG A 147 -18.16 -34.50 -15.08
C ARG A 147 -19.01 -35.25 -14.04
N GLU A 148 -18.59 -35.38 -12.78
CA GLU A 148 -19.21 -36.36 -11.87
C GLU A 148 -19.77 -35.80 -10.54
N ASP A 149 -19.08 -34.87 -9.85
CA ASP A 149 -19.37 -34.64 -8.41
C ASP A 149 -20.22 -33.42 -8.02
N GLN A 150 -21.50 -33.45 -8.39
CA GLN A 150 -22.50 -32.46 -7.94
C GLN A 150 -22.96 -32.64 -6.46
N ARG A 151 -22.17 -33.32 -5.60
CA ARG A 151 -22.56 -33.71 -4.23
C ARG A 151 -21.58 -33.35 -3.10
N GLN A 152 -20.36 -32.90 -3.38
CA GLN A 152 -19.36 -32.58 -2.35
C GLN A 152 -19.60 -31.24 -1.61
N LEU A 153 -20.31 -30.29 -2.25
CA LEU A 153 -20.63 -28.89 -1.84
C LEU A 153 -21.13 -28.63 -0.39
N ARG A 154 -21.30 -29.66 0.45
CA ARG A 154 -21.64 -29.54 1.88
C ARG A 154 -20.47 -29.82 2.83
N ALA A 155 -19.37 -30.40 2.34
CA ALA A 155 -18.13 -30.56 3.11
C ALA A 155 -17.35 -29.24 3.13
N ASP A 156 -17.16 -28.63 1.96
CA ASP A 156 -16.42 -27.39 1.73
C ASP A 156 -16.97 -26.24 2.58
N GLN A 157 -18.28 -26.20 2.83
CA GLN A 157 -18.93 -25.20 3.68
C GLN A 157 -18.57 -25.32 5.19
N ARG A 158 -17.89 -26.39 5.60
CA ARG A 158 -17.22 -26.51 6.91
C ARG A 158 -15.75 -26.17 6.86
N GLU A 159 -15.06 -26.41 5.74
CA GLU A 159 -13.67 -25.99 5.53
C GLU A 159 -13.54 -24.46 5.40
N LEU A 160 -14.48 -23.83 4.69
CA LEU A 160 -14.71 -22.37 4.69
C LEU A 160 -15.07 -21.79 6.08
N ARG A 161 -15.44 -22.65 7.05
CA ARG A 161 -15.60 -22.29 8.47
C ARG A 161 -14.39 -22.67 9.35
N ALA A 162 -13.41 -23.39 8.82
CA ALA A 162 -12.10 -23.61 9.44
C ALA A 162 -11.10 -22.51 9.03
N ASP A 163 -11.18 -22.04 7.77
CA ASP A 163 -10.57 -20.77 7.30
C ASP A 163 -11.01 -19.56 8.17
N GLN A 164 -12.16 -19.67 8.86
CA GLN A 164 -12.71 -18.70 9.82
C GLN A 164 -11.96 -18.63 11.16
N ARG A 165 -10.76 -19.22 11.26
CA ARG A 165 -9.68 -18.69 12.11
C ARG A 165 -8.92 -17.63 11.32
N ASP A 166 -9.64 -16.54 11.05
CA ASP A 166 -9.11 -15.28 10.53
C ASP A 166 -8.02 -14.75 11.47
N TRP A 167 -6.77 -15.17 11.25
CA TRP A 167 -5.64 -14.32 11.59
C TRP A 167 -5.75 -13.07 10.73
N ASP A 168 -5.34 -11.93 11.29
CA ASP A 168 -5.54 -10.59 10.72
C ASP A 168 -4.56 -10.29 9.55
N ASN A 169 -4.39 -11.28 8.67
CA ASN A 169 -3.45 -11.37 7.54
C ASN A 169 -3.77 -10.39 6.41
N ARG A 170 -4.72 -9.47 6.62
CA ARG A 170 -4.91 -8.30 5.76
C ARG A 170 -3.69 -7.41 5.91
N VAL A 171 -2.78 -7.52 4.96
CA VAL A 171 -1.63 -6.62 4.85
C VAL A 171 -2.16 -5.19 4.75
N ARG A 172 -1.91 -4.41 5.79
CA ARG A 172 -2.31 -2.99 5.87
C ARG A 172 -1.26 -2.12 5.18
N GLN A 173 -1.53 -0.84 5.02
CA GLN A 173 -0.48 0.12 4.71
C GLN A 173 0.23 0.57 5.99
N TRP A 174 1.54 0.77 5.90
CA TRP A 174 2.31 1.50 6.90
C TRP A 174 1.94 2.98 6.79
N SER A 175 1.68 3.67 7.90
CA SER A 175 1.31 5.08 7.82
C SER A 175 2.46 5.92 7.24
N PRO A 176 2.20 6.77 6.22
CA PRO A 176 3.20 7.69 5.69
C PRO A 176 3.81 8.61 6.76
N ASP A 177 3.04 8.97 7.79
CA ASP A 177 3.50 9.83 8.89
C ASP A 177 4.55 9.17 9.79
N TRP A 178 4.69 7.84 9.69
CA TRP A 178 5.71 7.05 10.39
C TRP A 178 7.00 6.90 9.58
N VAL A 179 7.10 7.57 8.43
CA VAL A 179 8.30 7.68 7.60
C VAL A 179 8.74 9.15 7.58
N GLN A 180 9.87 9.41 8.22
CA GLN A 180 10.47 10.73 8.37
C GLN A 180 11.76 10.81 7.55
N TYR A 181 12.33 12.01 7.44
CA TYR A 181 13.62 12.26 6.82
C TYR A 181 14.46 13.14 7.75
N ASP A 182 15.76 12.89 7.83
CA ASP A 182 16.68 13.72 8.63
C ASP A 182 17.22 14.91 7.82
N GLU A 183 18.13 15.68 8.41
CA GLU A 183 18.78 16.83 7.76
C GLU A 183 19.62 16.47 6.52
N PHE A 184 19.96 15.19 6.36
CA PHE A 184 20.68 14.64 5.21
C PHE A 184 19.74 13.96 4.20
N TYR A 185 18.42 14.08 4.38
CA TYR A 185 17.38 13.41 3.60
C TYR A 185 17.45 11.87 3.65
N ARG A 186 18.08 11.30 4.70
CA ARG A 186 18.07 9.86 4.93
C ARG A 186 16.69 9.45 5.47
N PRO A 187 16.07 8.37 4.94
CA PRO A 187 14.79 7.92 5.45
C PRO A 187 14.93 7.38 6.88
N MET A 188 14.00 7.76 7.76
CA MET A 188 13.87 7.27 9.12
C MET A 188 12.51 6.61 9.30
N ILE A 189 12.47 5.33 9.63
CA ILE A 189 11.22 4.62 9.95
C ILE A 189 11.01 4.69 11.47
N VAL A 190 9.84 5.17 11.89
CA VAL A 190 9.43 5.30 13.30
C VAL A 190 8.63 4.07 13.69
N ASN A 191 9.02 3.36 14.75
CA ASN A 191 8.23 2.30 15.37
C ASN A 191 7.39 2.87 16.53
N PRO A 192 6.08 3.08 16.36
CA PRO A 192 5.20 3.56 17.44
C PRO A 192 4.74 2.45 18.39
N TYR A 193 5.18 1.20 18.21
CA TYR A 193 4.75 0.07 19.04
C TYR A 193 5.68 -0.16 20.24
N ARG A 194 5.12 -0.78 21.28
CA ARG A 194 5.84 -1.27 22.47
C ARG A 194 6.59 -2.58 22.22
N ASP A 195 6.41 -3.15 21.04
CA ASP A 195 7.10 -4.35 20.54
C ASP A 195 8.08 -4.00 19.41
N PRO A 196 9.10 -4.84 19.15
CA PRO A 196 10.02 -4.63 18.03
C PRO A 196 9.34 -4.84 16.67
N VAL A 197 9.68 -3.99 15.71
CA VAL A 197 9.23 -4.10 14.31
C VAL A 197 10.40 -4.54 13.43
N ARG A 198 10.22 -5.61 12.65
CA ARG A 198 11.17 -5.99 11.59
C ARG A 198 10.71 -5.39 10.26
N ILE A 199 11.59 -4.63 9.62
CA ILE A 199 11.37 -4.12 8.26
C ILE A 199 12.22 -4.95 7.29
N VAL A 200 11.60 -5.41 6.20
CA VAL A 200 12.25 -6.09 5.08
C VAL A 200 12.13 -5.22 3.84
N TYR A 201 13.24 -4.96 3.16
CA TYR A 201 13.28 -4.17 1.94
C TYR A 201 14.39 -4.65 1.01
N GLU A 202 14.24 -4.46 -0.30
CA GLU A 202 15.27 -4.81 -1.27
C GLU A 202 16.15 -3.60 -1.59
N TYR A 203 17.47 -3.74 -1.45
CA TYR A 203 18.42 -2.69 -1.81
C TYR A 203 19.65 -3.30 -2.51
N GLN A 204 19.94 -2.81 -3.72
CA GLN A 204 20.96 -3.36 -4.63
C GLN A 204 20.67 -4.82 -5.03
N ASN A 205 19.40 -5.12 -5.34
CA ASN A 205 18.87 -6.46 -5.65
C ASN A 205 19.16 -7.52 -4.57
N GLN A 206 19.29 -7.08 -3.32
CA GLN A 206 19.47 -7.95 -2.16
C GLN A 206 18.51 -7.54 -1.04
N PRO A 207 17.72 -8.47 -0.48
CA PRO A 207 16.87 -8.18 0.66
C PRO A 207 17.73 -7.84 1.88
N ARG A 208 17.26 -6.87 2.67
CA ARG A 208 17.85 -6.44 3.93
C ARG A 208 16.77 -6.46 4.99
N VAL A 209 17.13 -6.97 6.16
CA VAL A 209 16.25 -7.03 7.33
C VAL A 209 16.85 -6.14 8.41
N VAL A 210 16.03 -5.23 8.93
CA VAL A 210 16.37 -4.35 10.05
C VAL A 210 15.35 -4.51 11.16
N THR A 211 15.79 -4.40 12.41
CA THR A 211 14.92 -4.49 13.57
C THR A 211 14.90 -3.14 14.27
N ILE A 212 13.75 -2.49 14.27
CA ILE A 212 13.53 -1.22 14.97
C ILE A 212 13.03 -1.55 16.38
N PRO A 213 13.76 -1.18 17.45
CA PRO A 213 13.33 -1.46 18.81
C PRO A 213 12.00 -0.77 19.16
N PRO A 214 11.32 -1.20 20.25
CA PRO A 214 10.13 -0.53 20.77
C PRO A 214 10.31 0.97 20.94
N LEU A 215 9.31 1.76 20.49
CA LEU A 215 9.27 3.22 20.63
C LEU A 215 10.51 3.97 20.15
N GLN A 216 11.19 3.44 19.13
CA GLN A 216 12.37 4.05 18.54
C GLN A 216 12.16 4.30 17.05
N ARG A 217 13.04 5.09 16.46
CA ARG A 217 13.15 5.25 15.02
C ARG A 217 14.54 4.88 14.56
N MET A 218 14.68 4.43 13.32
CA MET A 218 15.94 3.95 12.78
C MET A 218 16.21 4.56 11.41
N VAL A 219 17.46 4.97 11.17
CA VAL A 219 17.92 5.50 9.87
C VAL A 219 18.14 4.35 8.90
N MET A 220 17.61 4.50 7.69
CA MET A 220 17.74 3.56 6.59
C MET A 220 18.94 3.95 5.71
N TYR A 221 19.96 3.09 5.66
CA TYR A 221 21.18 3.33 4.87
C TYR A 221 20.95 3.00 3.39
N VAL A 222 20.33 3.93 2.67
CA VAL A 222 19.94 3.77 1.25
C VAL A 222 20.34 5.02 0.44
N ALA A 223 21.53 4.97 -0.16
CA ALA A 223 22.14 6.10 -0.85
C ALA A 223 21.64 6.31 -2.29
N ASP A 224 21.09 5.27 -2.92
CA ASP A 224 20.65 5.36 -4.32
C ASP A 224 19.24 5.97 -4.39
N LEU A 225 19.06 7.00 -5.22
CA LEU A 225 17.80 7.71 -5.42
C LEU A 225 16.78 6.83 -6.14
N ALA A 226 15.90 6.19 -5.37
CA ALA A 226 14.77 5.40 -5.86
C ALA A 226 13.66 5.30 -4.81
N ALA A 227 12.50 4.78 -5.22
CA ALA A 227 11.39 4.46 -4.34
C ALA A 227 11.48 3.00 -3.87
N TYR A 228 11.67 2.81 -2.57
CA TYR A 228 11.80 1.50 -1.94
C TYR A 228 10.48 1.14 -1.27
N SER A 229 9.97 -0.04 -1.61
CA SER A 229 8.82 -0.64 -0.93
C SER A 229 9.33 -1.63 0.11
N PHE A 230 8.64 -1.72 1.25
CA PHE A 230 9.07 -2.58 2.35
C PHE A 230 7.89 -3.30 3.00
N THR A 231 8.17 -4.47 3.58
CA THR A 231 7.27 -5.18 4.48
C THR A 231 7.65 -4.84 5.92
N ALA A 232 6.71 -4.31 6.69
CA ALA A 232 6.81 -4.15 8.14
C ALA A 232 6.08 -5.28 8.84
N VAL A 233 6.77 -5.93 9.79
CA VAL A 233 6.21 -7.00 10.63
C VAL A 233 6.33 -6.56 12.08
N VAL A 234 5.17 -6.26 12.69
CA VAL A 234 5.05 -5.98 14.12
C VAL A 234 5.07 -7.33 14.83
N LEU A 235 6.11 -7.56 15.61
CA LEU A 235 6.22 -8.77 16.41
C LEU A 235 5.45 -8.63 17.73
N ASN A 236 5.18 -9.75 18.39
CA ASN A 236 4.93 -9.80 19.82
C ASN A 236 5.86 -10.85 20.42
N THR A 237 6.67 -10.43 21.39
CA THR A 237 7.62 -11.31 22.08
C THR A 237 7.04 -11.77 23.42
N VAL A 238 6.18 -12.80 23.36
CA VAL A 238 5.55 -13.39 24.55
C VAL A 238 6.59 -14.03 25.49
N ASN A 239 7.68 -14.56 24.91
CA ASN A 239 8.90 -14.98 25.61
C ASN A 239 10.11 -14.82 24.67
N THR A 240 11.33 -14.81 25.19
CA THR A 240 12.59 -14.54 24.44
C THR A 240 12.93 -15.53 23.32
N VAL A 241 12.15 -16.60 23.14
CA VAL A 241 12.37 -17.68 22.16
C VAL A 241 11.25 -17.76 21.12
N VAL A 242 10.09 -17.12 21.35
CA VAL A 242 8.92 -17.21 20.47
C VAL A 242 8.42 -15.81 20.14
N SER A 243 8.55 -15.43 18.86
CA SER A 243 7.94 -14.23 18.29
C SER A 243 6.79 -14.63 17.37
N THR A 244 5.68 -13.91 17.44
CA THR A 244 4.55 -14.03 16.49
C THR A 244 4.34 -12.72 15.76
N ALA A 245 3.84 -12.75 14.52
CA ALA A 245 3.29 -11.54 13.89
C ALA A 245 1.98 -11.16 14.61
N VAL A 246 1.83 -9.87 14.93
CA VAL A 246 0.55 -9.28 15.38
C VAL A 246 0.05 -8.21 14.41
N GLY A 247 0.91 -7.73 13.52
CA GLY A 247 0.51 -6.91 12.37
C GLY A 247 1.52 -7.01 11.24
N VAL A 248 1.04 -7.04 10.00
CA VAL A 248 1.87 -6.98 8.80
C VAL A 248 1.38 -5.83 7.93
N ALA A 249 2.31 -5.04 7.40
CA ALA A 249 1.99 -3.91 6.54
C ALA A 249 3.02 -3.67 5.45
N VAL A 250 2.57 -3.00 4.38
CA VAL A 250 3.41 -2.53 3.27
C VAL A 250 3.57 -1.02 3.36
N GLY A 251 4.81 -0.56 3.31
CA GLY A 251 5.15 0.86 3.25
C GLY A 251 6.09 1.19 2.11
N SER A 252 6.37 2.48 1.95
CA SER A 252 7.42 2.97 1.06
C SER A 252 8.27 4.06 1.71
N PHE A 253 9.49 4.23 1.22
CA PHE A 253 10.33 5.40 1.49
C PHE A 253 11.18 5.75 0.25
N PHE A 254 11.68 6.98 0.18
CA PHE A 254 12.56 7.42 -0.90
C PHE A 254 14.01 7.40 -0.43
N GLY A 255 14.87 6.65 -1.14
CA GLY A 255 16.32 6.70 -0.96
C GLY A 255 16.93 7.94 -1.62
N GLY A 256 18.26 7.99 -1.67
CA GLY A 256 18.99 9.15 -2.20
C GLY A 256 19.47 10.13 -1.12
N GLY A 257 19.22 9.80 0.16
CA GLY A 257 19.74 10.56 1.29
C GLY A 257 21.26 10.46 1.39
N PHE A 258 21.88 11.56 1.80
CA PHE A 258 23.33 11.65 1.95
C PHE A 258 23.80 10.91 3.20
N ILE A 259 24.77 10.02 3.05
CA ILE A 259 25.34 9.29 4.19
C ILE A 259 26.52 10.11 4.72
N PRO A 260 26.42 10.74 5.90
CA PRO A 260 27.56 11.41 6.52
C PRO A 260 28.66 10.37 6.81
N THR A 261 29.90 10.71 6.44
CA THR A 261 31.09 9.92 6.74
C THR A 261 32.16 10.83 7.31
N ILE A 262 33.20 10.27 7.94
CA ILE A 262 34.27 11.07 8.58
C ILE A 262 34.99 12.02 7.60
N ALA A 263 34.98 11.70 6.30
CA ALA A 263 35.52 12.57 5.25
C ALA A 263 34.65 13.79 4.91
N ASN A 264 33.36 13.76 5.30
CA ASN A 264 32.34 14.75 4.93
C ASN A 264 31.69 15.44 6.15
N ILE A 265 32.20 15.23 7.38
CA ILE A 265 31.69 15.91 8.58
C ILE A 265 31.91 17.43 8.42
N GLY A 266 30.83 18.21 8.54
CA GLY A 266 30.86 19.66 8.36
C GLY A 266 30.70 20.13 6.90
N ALA A 267 30.48 19.23 5.94
CA ALA A 267 30.03 19.61 4.61
C ALA A 267 28.60 20.21 4.66
N ILE A 268 28.30 21.15 3.75
CA ILE A 268 26.97 21.72 3.60
C ILE A 268 25.98 20.59 3.26
N ALA A 269 24.84 20.53 3.96
CA ALA A 269 23.78 19.57 3.64
C ALA A 269 23.39 19.69 2.16
N PRO A 270 23.33 18.58 1.40
CA PRO A 270 23.08 18.64 -0.04
C PRO A 270 21.69 19.21 -0.35
N PRO A 271 21.44 19.65 -1.60
CA PRO A 271 20.09 20.03 -2.01
C PRO A 271 19.13 18.84 -1.85
N PRO A 272 17.83 19.10 -1.57
CA PRO A 272 16.83 18.05 -1.46
C PRO A 272 16.73 17.22 -2.75
N PRO A 273 16.39 15.93 -2.66
CA PRO A 273 16.20 15.09 -3.83
C PRO A 273 15.08 15.64 -4.73
N PRO A 274 15.16 15.45 -6.07
CA PRO A 274 14.11 15.87 -6.99
C PRO A 274 12.75 15.26 -6.62
N PRO A 275 11.64 16.01 -6.71
CA PRO A 275 10.31 15.46 -6.46
C PRO A 275 9.94 14.45 -7.55
N LEU A 276 9.32 13.33 -7.15
CA LEU A 276 8.75 12.37 -8.09
C LEU A 276 7.45 12.88 -8.69
N PHE A 277 7.09 12.34 -9.86
CA PHE A 277 5.80 12.62 -10.48
C PHE A 277 4.67 12.05 -9.61
N ARG A 278 3.74 12.92 -9.23
CA ARG A 278 2.56 12.57 -8.44
C ARG A 278 1.31 12.99 -9.20
N TYR A 279 0.30 12.12 -9.19
CA TYR A 279 -1.00 12.35 -9.76
C TYR A 279 -2.06 12.08 -8.68
N ASP A 280 -2.94 13.05 -8.41
CA ASP A 280 -3.98 12.94 -7.40
C ASP A 280 -5.33 12.51 -8.01
N ASN A 281 -6.18 11.86 -7.21
CA ASN A 281 -7.54 11.42 -7.57
C ASN A 281 -7.63 10.54 -8.84
N VAL A 282 -6.73 9.59 -8.99
CA VAL A 282 -6.56 8.83 -10.24
C VAL A 282 -7.42 7.56 -10.26
N PRO A 283 -8.17 7.29 -11.35
CA PRO A 283 -8.76 5.98 -11.60
C PRO A 283 -7.69 4.90 -11.77
N VAL A 284 -7.89 3.77 -11.11
CA VAL A 284 -7.09 2.56 -11.21
C VAL A 284 -8.01 1.43 -11.63
N GLN A 285 -7.61 0.69 -12.67
CA GLN A 285 -8.25 -0.56 -13.05
C GLN A 285 -7.27 -1.71 -12.81
N VAL A 286 -7.73 -2.78 -12.16
CA VAL A 286 -6.93 -3.99 -12.01
C VAL A 286 -7.32 -4.97 -13.11
N ARG A 287 -6.34 -5.45 -13.86
CA ARG A 287 -6.51 -6.39 -14.97
C ARG A 287 -5.43 -7.47 -14.91
N TYR A 288 -5.87 -8.66 -14.53
CA TYR A 288 -5.07 -9.89 -14.49
C TYR A 288 -5.39 -10.77 -15.71
N SER A 289 -4.64 -11.85 -15.91
CA SER A 289 -4.81 -12.76 -17.06
C SER A 289 -6.22 -13.34 -17.12
N ASP A 290 -6.75 -13.72 -15.94
CA ASP A 290 -8.01 -14.44 -15.80
C ASP A 290 -9.14 -13.59 -15.17
N ALA A 291 -8.88 -12.32 -14.82
CA ALA A 291 -9.86 -11.46 -14.14
C ALA A 291 -9.70 -9.97 -14.48
N VAL A 292 -10.82 -9.30 -14.75
CA VAL A 292 -10.89 -7.83 -14.90
C VAL A 292 -11.77 -7.27 -13.79
N TYR A 293 -11.28 -6.27 -13.08
CA TYR A 293 -12.02 -5.61 -12.00
C TYR A 293 -12.59 -4.26 -12.45
N GLU A 294 -13.67 -3.83 -11.79
CA GLU A 294 -14.23 -2.49 -11.96
C GLU A 294 -13.17 -1.45 -11.57
N PRO A 295 -13.03 -0.34 -12.32
CA PRO A 295 -12.18 0.76 -11.90
C PRO A 295 -12.59 1.31 -10.53
N PHE A 296 -11.62 1.69 -9.72
CA PHE A 296 -11.79 2.43 -8.46
C PHE A 296 -10.85 3.65 -8.45
N ARG A 297 -11.04 4.61 -7.55
CA ARG A 297 -10.14 5.77 -7.42
C ARG A 297 -9.22 5.62 -6.21
N VAL A 298 -7.95 5.97 -6.40
CA VAL A 298 -6.99 6.19 -5.31
C VAL A 298 -6.82 7.68 -5.05
N GLN A 299 -6.40 8.05 -3.84
CA GLN A 299 -6.17 9.46 -3.50
C GLN A 299 -4.97 10.02 -4.27
N ARG A 300 -3.94 9.20 -4.47
CA ARG A 300 -2.75 9.54 -5.27
C ARG A 300 -2.07 8.33 -5.88
N ILE A 301 -1.35 8.57 -6.96
CA ILE A 301 -0.33 7.66 -7.52
C ILE A 301 1.00 8.41 -7.53
N VAL A 302 2.04 7.81 -6.96
CA VAL A 302 3.43 8.25 -7.17
C VAL A 302 4.02 7.39 -8.28
N ASP A 303 4.43 8.03 -9.38
CA ASP A 303 4.99 7.35 -10.54
C ASP A 303 6.51 7.24 -10.40
N ILE A 304 7.01 6.01 -10.31
CA ILE A 304 8.44 5.71 -10.11
C ILE A 304 9.16 5.63 -11.47
N GLY A 305 8.41 5.41 -12.56
CA GLY A 305 8.96 5.16 -13.90
C GLY A 305 9.04 3.67 -14.24
N ASP A 306 9.80 3.36 -15.29
CA ASP A 306 9.79 2.04 -15.91
C ASP A 306 10.75 1.08 -15.20
N ASP A 307 10.26 -0.08 -14.79
CA ASP A 307 11.01 -1.10 -14.05
C ASP A 307 11.57 -2.15 -15.02
N THR A 308 12.88 -2.05 -15.28
CA THR A 308 13.58 -2.90 -16.25
C THR A 308 13.67 -4.37 -15.83
N ARG A 309 13.44 -4.73 -14.56
CA ARG A 309 13.41 -6.13 -14.10
C ARG A 309 12.11 -6.83 -14.50
N TYR A 310 11.00 -6.10 -14.51
CA TYR A 310 9.66 -6.67 -14.74
C TYR A 310 9.02 -6.25 -16.08
N GLY A 311 9.61 -5.27 -16.77
CA GLY A 311 9.23 -4.84 -18.12
C GLY A 311 8.04 -3.89 -18.18
N GLU A 312 7.63 -3.32 -17.05
CA GLU A 312 6.41 -2.52 -16.89
C GLU A 312 6.66 -1.27 -16.04
N ARG A 313 5.73 -0.32 -16.06
CA ARG A 313 5.86 0.91 -15.27
C ARG A 313 5.44 0.64 -13.83
N ARG A 314 6.33 0.97 -12.88
CA ARG A 314 6.10 0.80 -11.44
C ARG A 314 5.56 2.09 -10.83
N VAL A 315 4.56 1.96 -9.97
CA VAL A 315 3.94 3.07 -9.24
C VAL A 315 3.67 2.69 -7.79
N LEU A 316 3.42 3.69 -6.95
CA LEU A 316 2.91 3.52 -5.59
C LEU A 316 1.48 4.07 -5.51
N LEU A 317 0.51 3.18 -5.32
CA LEU A 317 -0.88 3.54 -5.01
C LEU A 317 -0.95 4.07 -3.58
N ASP A 318 -1.60 5.22 -3.43
CA ASP A 318 -1.67 6.05 -2.22
C ASP A 318 -0.31 6.41 -1.59
N GLY A 319 0.78 6.19 -2.31
CA GLY A 319 2.16 6.40 -1.86
C GLY A 319 2.78 5.24 -1.08
N ALA A 320 2.08 4.11 -0.90
CA ALA A 320 2.59 2.96 -0.15
C ALA A 320 2.53 1.64 -0.93
N THR A 321 1.40 1.32 -1.57
CA THR A 321 1.17 0.02 -2.22
C THR A 321 1.84 -0.06 -3.60
N PRO A 322 2.85 -0.92 -3.82
CA PRO A 322 3.51 -1.06 -5.11
C PRO A 322 2.64 -1.80 -6.13
N ALA A 323 2.57 -1.25 -7.33
CA ALA A 323 1.88 -1.83 -8.47
C ALA A 323 2.67 -1.64 -9.77
N TRP A 324 2.52 -2.57 -10.71
CA TRP A 324 3.12 -2.52 -12.05
C TRP A 324 2.03 -2.58 -13.10
N GLY A 325 2.23 -1.88 -14.21
CA GLY A 325 1.31 -1.85 -15.33
C GLY A 325 1.56 -0.68 -16.26
N VAL A 326 0.48 -0.05 -16.76
CA VAL A 326 0.56 0.96 -17.82
C VAL A 326 -0.43 2.12 -17.62
N TRP A 327 -0.01 3.31 -18.04
CA TRP A 327 -0.89 4.48 -18.19
C TRP A 327 -1.80 4.33 -19.42
N LYS A 328 -3.10 4.54 -19.25
CA LYS A 328 -4.10 4.60 -20.32
C LYS A 328 -5.00 5.84 -20.19
N GLN A 329 -5.85 6.05 -21.18
CA GLN A 329 -7.01 6.94 -21.08
C GLN A 329 -8.27 6.09 -20.92
N SER A 330 -9.18 6.52 -20.05
CA SER A 330 -10.52 5.96 -19.92
C SER A 330 -11.40 6.36 -21.11
N ALA A 331 -12.57 5.75 -21.24
CA ALA A 331 -13.57 6.14 -22.25
C ALA A 331 -14.00 7.62 -22.14
N GLY A 332 -13.85 8.24 -20.97
CA GLY A 332 -14.09 9.68 -20.74
C GLY A 332 -12.87 10.58 -20.97
N GLY A 333 -11.77 10.06 -21.53
CA GLY A 333 -10.53 10.82 -21.76
C GLY A 333 -9.65 11.07 -20.52
N GLU A 334 -10.14 10.70 -19.33
CA GLU A 334 -9.38 10.82 -18.08
C GLU A 334 -8.20 9.84 -18.05
N ARG A 335 -7.06 10.26 -17.51
CA ARG A 335 -5.91 9.38 -17.29
C ARG A 335 -6.23 8.32 -16.24
N MET A 336 -6.01 7.05 -16.59
CA MET A 336 -6.23 5.89 -15.73
C MET A 336 -4.96 5.04 -15.69
N PHE A 337 -4.68 4.39 -14.56
CA PHE A 337 -3.60 3.40 -14.47
C PHE A 337 -4.19 1.98 -14.52
N GLU A 338 -3.76 1.16 -15.48
CA GLU A 338 -4.12 -0.26 -15.55
C GLU A 338 -3.02 -1.07 -14.86
N VAL A 339 -3.38 -1.76 -13.77
CA VAL A 339 -2.48 -2.61 -12.95
C VAL A 339 -2.53 -4.03 -13.47
N HIS A 340 -1.36 -4.57 -13.81
CA HIS A 340 -1.19 -5.97 -14.18
C HIS A 340 -0.54 -6.80 -13.07
N ARG A 341 0.30 -6.21 -12.20
CA ARG A 341 0.92 -6.92 -11.08
C ARG A 341 0.96 -6.08 -9.81
N THR A 342 0.96 -6.75 -8.67
CA THR A 342 1.08 -6.18 -7.32
C THR A 342 2.21 -6.92 -6.58
N GLN A 343 2.65 -6.38 -5.45
CA GLN A 343 3.59 -7.08 -4.57
C GLN A 343 3.08 -6.99 -3.14
N GLN A 344 2.71 -8.14 -2.58
CA GLN A 344 2.02 -8.22 -1.29
C GLN A 344 2.99 -8.07 -0.12
N TYR A 345 4.24 -8.53 -0.27
CA TYR A 345 5.27 -8.50 0.77
C TYR A 345 6.65 -8.10 0.21
N PRO A 346 6.87 -6.83 -0.15
CA PRO A 346 8.13 -6.34 -0.70
C PRO A 346 9.35 -6.74 0.14
N GLY A 347 10.33 -7.36 -0.53
CA GLY A 347 11.53 -7.92 0.08
C GLY A 347 11.40 -9.37 0.58
N LEU A 348 10.20 -9.95 0.60
CA LEU A 348 9.93 -11.37 0.92
C LEU A 348 9.30 -12.14 -0.27
N ASP A 349 8.56 -11.45 -1.13
CA ASP A 349 8.00 -12.00 -2.38
C ASP A 349 8.37 -11.18 -3.62
N GLU A 350 8.05 -11.72 -4.80
CA GLU A 350 8.20 -11.04 -6.09
C GLU A 350 6.83 -10.58 -6.62
N PRO A 351 6.79 -9.50 -7.44
CA PRO A 351 5.57 -8.99 -8.03
C PRO A 351 4.85 -10.03 -8.89
N ARG A 352 3.55 -10.21 -8.64
CA ARG A 352 2.69 -11.17 -9.34
C ARG A 352 1.28 -10.64 -9.50
N GLU A 353 0.45 -11.34 -10.27
CA GLU A 353 -1.00 -11.17 -10.20
C GLU A 353 -1.49 -11.67 -8.84
N GLY A 354 -2.27 -10.86 -8.12
CA GLY A 354 -2.61 -11.13 -6.71
C GLY A 354 -3.41 -9.99 -6.07
N PRO A 355 -3.75 -10.06 -4.78
CA PRO A 355 -4.44 -8.96 -4.10
C PRO A 355 -3.61 -7.66 -4.08
N LEU A 356 -4.29 -6.54 -3.83
CA LEU A 356 -3.62 -5.29 -3.50
C LEU A 356 -3.43 -5.18 -1.98
N PRO A 357 -2.21 -4.96 -1.45
CA PRO A 357 -2.03 -4.69 -0.03
C PRO A 357 -2.70 -3.36 0.34
N GLY A 358 -3.31 -3.31 1.52
CA GLY A 358 -4.20 -2.24 1.97
C GLY A 358 -5.70 -2.61 1.99
N ASP A 359 -6.09 -3.87 1.77
CA ASP A 359 -7.51 -4.31 1.78
C ASP A 359 -8.41 -3.55 0.78
N TYR A 360 -7.88 -3.23 -0.40
CA TYR A 360 -8.65 -2.60 -1.48
C TYR A 360 -9.76 -3.55 -1.94
N ARG A 361 -11.02 -3.14 -1.75
CA ARG A 361 -12.21 -3.92 -2.13
C ARG A 361 -12.46 -3.88 -3.64
N LEU A 362 -11.79 -4.77 -4.36
CA LEU A 362 -12.02 -4.95 -5.79
C LEU A 362 -13.38 -5.62 -6.05
N ARG A 363 -14.10 -5.14 -7.08
CA ARG A 363 -15.32 -5.77 -7.61
C ARG A 363 -15.01 -6.30 -9.00
N LEU A 364 -15.41 -7.53 -9.31
CA LEU A 364 -15.21 -8.10 -10.65
C LEU A 364 -16.09 -7.35 -11.66
N ALA A 365 -15.54 -6.96 -12.82
CA ALA A 365 -16.24 -6.21 -13.87
C ALA A 365 -17.17 -7.10 -14.70
N ALA A 366 -18.09 -7.77 -14.02
CA ALA A 366 -18.83 -8.95 -14.48
C ALA A 366 -17.92 -10.14 -14.82
N GLU A 367 -18.50 -11.34 -14.79
CA GLU A 367 -17.87 -12.56 -15.26
C GLU A 367 -17.87 -12.52 -16.80
N GLU A 368 -16.82 -11.94 -17.38
CA GLU A 368 -16.62 -11.96 -18.83
C GLU A 368 -16.22 -13.39 -19.25
N ALA A 369 -17.24 -14.25 -19.32
CA ALA A 369 -17.14 -15.63 -19.75
C ALA A 369 -16.25 -15.71 -21.00
N PRO A 370 -15.23 -16.60 -20.99
CA PRO A 370 -14.06 -16.48 -21.86
C PRO A 370 -14.50 -16.22 -23.28
N ALA A 371 -14.10 -15.06 -23.81
CA ALA A 371 -14.64 -14.47 -25.02
C ALA A 371 -14.76 -15.53 -26.11
N THR A 372 -15.97 -16.07 -26.25
CA THR A 372 -16.25 -17.26 -27.05
C THR A 372 -16.23 -16.77 -28.48
N GLY A 373 -15.01 -16.74 -29.04
CA GLY A 373 -14.70 -16.00 -30.26
C GLY A 373 -15.73 -16.33 -31.33
N SER A 374 -16.16 -15.33 -32.09
CA SER A 374 -17.31 -15.41 -33.01
C SER A 374 -17.35 -16.65 -33.90
N ASN A 375 -16.19 -17.24 -34.18
CA ASN A 375 -16.04 -18.53 -34.86
C ASN A 375 -16.68 -19.72 -34.12
N GLN A 376 -16.67 -19.78 -32.78
CA GLN A 376 -17.23 -20.89 -32.00
C GLN A 376 -18.76 -20.83 -31.93
N THR A 377 -19.35 -19.64 -31.82
CA THR A 377 -20.80 -19.43 -31.98
C THR A 377 -21.26 -19.71 -33.42
N LEU A 378 -20.47 -19.34 -34.43
CA LEU A 378 -20.69 -19.75 -35.82
C LEU A 378 -20.58 -21.27 -36.02
N LEU A 379 -19.63 -21.94 -35.38
CA LEU A 379 -19.48 -23.40 -35.46
C LEU A 379 -20.63 -24.15 -34.77
N ILE A 380 -21.11 -23.66 -33.61
CA ILE A 380 -22.27 -24.25 -32.92
C ILE A 380 -23.54 -24.07 -33.74
N THR A 381 -23.78 -22.87 -34.29
CA THR A 381 -24.95 -22.61 -35.15
C THR A 381 -24.88 -23.37 -36.47
N ALA A 382 -23.69 -23.51 -37.08
CA ALA A 382 -23.49 -24.36 -38.26
C ALA A 382 -23.70 -25.85 -37.95
N ALA A 383 -23.23 -26.35 -36.80
CA ALA A 383 -23.46 -27.74 -36.38
C ALA A 383 -24.95 -28.04 -36.17
N VAL A 384 -25.70 -27.12 -35.53
CA VAL A 384 -27.16 -27.24 -35.37
C VAL A 384 -27.87 -27.19 -36.74
N ALA A 385 -27.47 -26.30 -37.64
CA ALA A 385 -28.03 -26.23 -38.99
C ALA A 385 -27.79 -27.52 -39.79
N CYS A 386 -26.58 -28.08 -39.75
CA CYS A 386 -26.25 -29.36 -40.38
C CYS A 386 -27.04 -30.54 -39.78
N ALA A 387 -27.22 -30.57 -38.45
CA ALA A 387 -28.04 -31.59 -37.78
C ALA A 387 -29.50 -31.55 -38.26
N VAL A 388 -30.12 -30.36 -38.30
CA VAL A 388 -31.50 -30.17 -38.79
C VAL A 388 -31.64 -30.58 -40.27
N LEU A 389 -30.69 -30.20 -41.12
CA LEU A 389 -30.71 -30.57 -42.55
C LEU A 389 -30.56 -32.08 -42.75
N SER A 390 -29.75 -32.76 -41.94
CA SER A 390 -29.58 -34.23 -42.02
C SER A 390 -30.86 -34.99 -41.62
N LEU A 391 -31.58 -34.54 -40.58
CA LEU A 391 -32.86 -35.12 -40.18
C LEU A 391 -33.97 -34.84 -41.21
N GLY A 392 -33.99 -33.64 -41.81
CA GLY A 392 -34.92 -33.28 -42.88
C GLY A 392 -34.78 -34.18 -44.11
N ALA A 393 -33.55 -34.51 -44.52
CA ALA A 393 -33.28 -35.39 -45.65
C ALA A 393 -33.80 -36.84 -45.42
N VAL A 394 -33.59 -37.39 -44.22
CA VAL A 394 -34.07 -38.74 -43.87
C VAL A 394 -35.60 -38.80 -43.80
N GLY A 395 -36.24 -37.78 -43.21
CA GLY A 395 -37.70 -37.67 -43.16
C GLY A 395 -38.35 -37.54 -44.55
N GLY A 396 -37.76 -36.73 -45.43
CA GLY A 396 -38.23 -36.55 -46.81
C GLY A 396 -38.16 -37.83 -47.65
N ALA A 397 -37.07 -38.58 -47.52
CA ALA A 397 -36.89 -39.86 -48.24
C ALA A 397 -37.93 -40.91 -47.82
N ALA A 398 -38.25 -41.01 -46.52
CA ALA A 398 -39.26 -41.94 -46.00
C ALA A 398 -40.68 -41.63 -46.51
N LEU A 399 -41.04 -40.34 -46.62
CA LEU A 399 -42.35 -39.91 -47.13
C LEU A 399 -42.51 -40.13 -48.64
N LEU A 400 -41.45 -39.93 -49.44
CA LEU A 400 -41.47 -40.19 -50.88
C LEU A 400 -41.47 -41.69 -51.21
N GLY A 401 -40.82 -42.53 -50.40
CA GLY A 401 -40.84 -43.99 -50.56
C GLY A 401 -42.22 -44.62 -50.43
N ARG A 402 -43.13 -44.02 -49.66
CA ARG A 402 -44.47 -44.57 -49.39
C ARG A 402 -45.49 -44.37 -50.52
N ARG A 403 -45.18 -43.55 -51.55
CA ARG A 403 -46.07 -43.28 -52.70
C ARG A 403 -45.78 -44.11 -53.97
N ARG A 404 -44.88 -45.10 -53.92
CA ARG A 404 -44.57 -46.01 -55.04
C ARG A 404 -44.95 -47.49 -54.79
N ARG A 405 -45.89 -47.75 -53.87
CA ARG A 405 -46.52 -49.07 -53.68
C ARG A 405 -48.03 -48.94 -53.41
N VAL A 406 -48.75 -48.49 -54.43
CA VAL A 406 -50.12 -48.91 -54.78
C VAL A 406 -50.14 -49.06 -56.29
#